data_AF-A0A351VLC5-F1
#
_entry.id   AF-A0A351VLC5-F1
#
_cell.length_a   1.000
_cell.length_b   1.000
_cell.length_c   1.000
_cell.angle_alpha   90.00
_cell.angle_beta   90.00
_cell.angle_gamma   90.00
#
_symmetry.space_group_name_H-M   'P 1'
#
loop_
_entity.id
_entity.type
_entity.pdbx_description
1 polymer ?
#
loop_
_entity_poly.entity_id
_entity_poly.type
_entity_poly.pdbx_seq_one_letter_code
_entity_poly.pdbx_strand_id
1 'polypeptide(L)'
;MANAKPLILSFLFITLLNIGSGCAALPNVTEMIDEAPSAQKPRQIVTSQGVLSPQQSKAVMDRLKRSVNPTDVLERHTAVVESVTESPLTKGNKVTLLADGQAAYAAMFKAIRRAKSQINLESYIIEDDETGRKFAELLLQKQGEGVQVNVIYDSMGSINSPASFFQRLRAGGIQVVEFNPLNPLADRDEWGLTHRDHRKILIVDG
;
A
#
# COMPACT_ATOMS: atom_id res chain seq x y z
N MET A 1 -46.36 3.21 -26.01
CA MET A 1 -45.39 4.30 -25.78
C MET A 1 -45.71 4.95 -24.44
N ALA A 2 -45.03 4.54 -23.37
CA ALA A 2 -45.18 5.10 -22.03
C ALA A 2 -43.87 5.81 -21.64
N ASN A 3 -44.00 7.06 -21.19
CA ASN A 3 -42.92 7.99 -20.88
C ASN A 3 -42.06 7.52 -19.69
N ALA A 4 -40.96 6.83 -19.95
CA ALA A 4 -39.92 6.50 -18.95
C ALA A 4 -38.89 7.62 -18.73
N LYS A 5 -39.06 8.78 -19.38
CA LYS A 5 -38.08 9.89 -19.34
C LYS A 5 -37.91 10.60 -17.97
N PRO A 6 -38.88 10.70 -17.05
CA PRO A 6 -38.64 11.44 -15.80
C PRO A 6 -37.89 10.60 -14.76
N LEU A 7 -38.05 9.26 -14.74
CA LEU A 7 -37.39 8.39 -13.76
C LEU A 7 -35.88 8.25 -14.00
N ILE A 8 -35.43 8.25 -15.26
CA ILE A 8 -34.02 8.15 -15.63
C ILE A 8 -33.27 9.44 -15.27
N LEU A 9 -33.92 10.60 -15.38
CA LEU A 9 -33.33 11.89 -15.01
C LEU A 9 -33.18 12.05 -13.49
N SER A 10 -34.11 11.50 -12.69
CA SER A 10 -34.02 11.50 -11.23
C SER A 10 -32.90 10.61 -10.70
N PHE A 11 -32.62 9.47 -11.35
CA PHE A 11 -31.52 8.58 -10.97
C PHE A 11 -30.15 9.20 -11.26
N LEU A 12 -29.99 9.88 -12.40
CA LEU A 12 -28.75 10.59 -12.77
C LEU A 12 -28.42 11.74 -11.81
N PHE A 13 -29.44 12.42 -11.25
CA PHE A 13 -29.22 13.51 -10.29
C PHE A 13 -28.76 13.01 -8.91
N ILE A 14 -29.22 11.82 -8.47
CA ILE A 14 -28.80 11.20 -7.21
C ILE A 14 -27.38 10.60 -7.33
N THR A 15 -26.96 10.18 -8.52
CA THR A 15 -25.59 9.68 -8.73
C THR A 15 -24.56 10.82 -8.77
N LEU A 16 -24.93 11.97 -9.33
CA LEU A 16 -24.05 13.16 -9.39
C LEU A 16 -23.83 13.83 -8.01
N LEU A 17 -24.76 13.68 -7.06
CA LEU A 17 -24.60 14.24 -5.71
C LEU A 17 -23.62 13.47 -4.81
N ASN A 18 -23.28 12.22 -5.14
CA ASN A 18 -22.38 11.38 -4.34
C ASN A 18 -20.91 11.45 -4.79
N ILE A 19 -20.60 12.11 -5.91
CA ILE A 19 -19.23 12.27 -6.41
C ILE A 19 -18.47 13.40 -5.67
N GLY A 20 -19.17 14.19 -4.85
CA GLY A 20 -18.60 15.35 -4.16
C GLY A 20 -17.95 15.10 -2.80
N SER A 21 -18.07 13.90 -2.21
CA SER A 21 -17.59 13.66 -0.83
C SER A 21 -16.16 13.09 -0.75
N GLY A 22 -15.46 12.97 -1.89
CA GLY A 22 -14.13 12.37 -1.97
C GLY A 22 -12.96 13.28 -1.53
N CYS A 23 -13.21 14.56 -1.25
CA CYS A 23 -12.20 15.47 -0.74
C CYS A 23 -12.69 16.08 0.58
N ALA A 24 -12.56 15.32 1.68
CA ALA A 24 -12.53 15.97 2.99
C ALA A 24 -11.32 16.92 2.98
N ALA A 25 -11.54 18.21 3.23
CA ALA A 25 -10.45 19.13 3.50
C ALA A 25 -9.63 18.55 4.65
N LEU A 26 -8.29 18.56 4.51
CA LEU A 26 -7.43 18.14 5.62
C LEU A 26 -7.79 19.00 6.83
N PRO A 27 -8.09 18.36 7.98
CA PRO A 27 -8.48 19.11 9.15
C PRO A 27 -7.33 20.05 9.56
N ASN A 28 -7.68 21.20 10.12
CA ASN A 28 -6.69 22.16 10.58
C ASN A 28 -5.88 21.52 11.72
N VAL A 29 -4.64 21.15 11.42
CA VAL A 29 -3.78 20.40 12.33
C VAL A 29 -3.50 21.18 13.61
N THR A 30 -3.44 22.52 13.54
CA THR A 30 -3.22 23.37 14.70
C THR A 30 -4.41 23.32 15.67
N GLU A 31 -5.63 23.47 15.15
CA GLU A 31 -6.86 23.36 15.96
C GLU A 31 -7.03 21.95 16.54
N MET A 32 -6.73 20.90 15.76
CA MET A 32 -6.77 19.51 16.26
C MET A 32 -5.76 19.23 17.36
N ILE A 33 -4.59 19.87 17.34
CA ILE A 33 -3.57 19.71 18.40
C ILE A 33 -4.03 20.43 19.67
N ASP A 34 -4.64 21.61 19.54
CA ASP A 34 -5.11 22.41 20.66
C ASP A 34 -6.39 21.81 21.31
N GLU A 35 -7.26 21.18 20.51
CA GLU A 35 -8.45 20.47 20.97
C GLU A 35 -8.18 19.01 21.40
N ALA A 36 -6.97 18.50 21.18
CA ALA A 36 -6.60 17.15 21.58
C ALA A 36 -6.76 16.99 23.12
N PRO A 37 -7.60 16.06 23.60
CA PRO A 37 -7.83 15.90 25.03
C PRO A 37 -6.52 15.65 25.78
N SER A 38 -6.14 16.57 26.67
CA SER A 38 -4.97 16.41 27.55
C SER A 38 -5.19 15.37 28.67
N ALA A 39 -6.45 15.00 28.93
CA ALA A 39 -6.85 13.98 29.91
C ALA A 39 -7.17 12.64 29.22
N GLN A 40 -6.38 11.62 29.59
CA GLN A 40 -6.15 10.34 28.91
C GLN A 40 -7.33 9.35 28.98
N LYS A 41 -7.91 8.98 27.83
CA LYS A 41 -8.26 7.56 27.63
C LYS A 41 -6.95 6.77 27.47
N PRO A 42 -6.83 5.52 27.96
CA PRO A 42 -5.64 4.70 27.72
C PRO A 42 -5.39 4.65 26.22
N ARG A 43 -4.20 5.08 25.78
CA ARG A 43 -3.83 5.02 24.36
C ARG A 43 -3.85 3.56 23.95
N GLN A 44 -4.71 3.22 23.00
CA GLN A 44 -4.87 1.86 22.52
C GLN A 44 -3.89 1.66 21.36
N ILE A 45 -3.02 0.67 21.49
CA ILE A 45 -2.02 0.34 20.47
C ILE A 45 -2.60 -0.74 19.56
N VAL A 46 -2.50 -0.52 18.25
CA VAL A 46 -2.92 -1.47 17.21
C VAL A 46 -1.68 -1.97 16.50
N THR A 47 -1.51 -3.29 16.43
CA THR A 47 -0.43 -3.99 15.71
C THR A 47 -0.99 -4.66 14.45
N SER A 48 -0.11 -5.26 13.64
CA SER A 48 -0.50 -6.13 12.52
C SER A 48 -1.38 -7.33 12.94
N GLN A 49 -1.33 -7.72 14.22
CA GLN A 49 -2.09 -8.84 14.79
C GLN A 49 -3.39 -8.38 15.46
N GLY A 50 -3.72 -7.08 15.39
CA GLY A 50 -4.92 -6.51 15.98
C GLY A 50 -4.63 -5.63 17.18
N VAL A 51 -5.63 -5.46 18.03
CA VAL A 51 -5.60 -4.43 19.08
C VAL A 51 -5.02 -4.99 20.38
N LEU A 52 -3.96 -4.36 20.90
CA LEU A 52 -3.37 -4.74 22.18
C LEU A 52 -4.36 -4.52 23.33
N SER A 53 -4.34 -5.43 24.31
CA SER A 53 -5.11 -5.25 25.55
C SER A 53 -4.73 -3.93 26.26
N PRO A 54 -5.62 -3.37 27.10
CA PRO A 54 -5.31 -2.16 27.87
C PRO A 54 -4.05 -2.30 28.74
N GLN A 55 -3.79 -3.50 29.27
CA GLN A 55 -2.61 -3.77 30.09
C GLN A 55 -1.32 -3.82 29.27
N GLN A 56 -1.35 -4.44 28.09
CA GLN A 56 -0.21 -4.46 27.16
C GLN A 56 0.10 -3.05 26.64
N SER A 57 -0.93 -2.31 26.22
CA SER A 57 -0.80 -0.92 25.78
C SER A 57 -0.20 -0.04 26.89
N LYS A 58 -0.67 -0.21 28.13
CA LYS A 58 -0.11 0.49 29.30
C LYS A 58 1.36 0.12 29.55
N ALA A 59 1.74 -1.16 29.48
CA ALA A 59 3.11 -1.59 29.70
C ALA A 59 4.09 -1.01 28.67
N VAL A 60 3.69 -0.94 27.40
CA VAL A 60 4.45 -0.28 26.33
C VAL A 60 4.62 1.21 26.64
N MET A 61 3.52 1.89 26.98
CA MET A 61 3.54 3.32 27.32
C MET A 61 4.38 3.62 28.59
N ASP A 62 4.36 2.73 29.58
CA ASP A 62 5.15 2.89 30.81
C ASP A 62 6.64 2.59 30.57
N ARG A 63 6.99 1.69 29.64
CA ARG A 63 8.37 1.52 29.15
C ARG A 63 8.83 2.79 28.42
N LEU A 64 8.03 3.30 27.50
CA LEU A 64 8.29 4.54 26.77
C LEU A 64 8.54 5.74 27.70
N LYS A 65 7.72 5.90 28.75
CA LYS A 65 7.87 6.99 29.73
C LYS A 65 9.13 6.86 30.60
N ARG A 66 9.56 5.64 30.92
CA ARG A 66 10.72 5.38 31.79
C ARG A 66 12.05 5.40 31.05
N SER A 67 12.04 4.99 29.78
CA SER A 67 13.27 4.75 29.02
C SER A 67 13.69 5.94 28.16
N VAL A 68 12.87 6.98 28.02
CA VAL A 68 13.11 8.04 27.03
C VAL A 68 12.83 9.43 27.58
N ASN A 69 13.79 10.36 27.40
CA ASN A 69 13.63 11.76 27.76
C ASN A 69 12.44 12.40 27.03
N PRO A 70 11.67 13.31 27.66
CA PRO A 70 10.46 13.83 27.04
C PRO A 70 10.63 14.58 25.71
N THR A 71 11.83 15.06 25.46
CA THR A 71 12.22 15.82 24.27
C THR A 71 12.90 14.97 23.20
N ASP A 72 13.20 13.69 23.49
CA ASP A 72 13.81 12.79 22.50
C ASP A 72 12.73 12.09 21.66
N VAL A 73 12.32 12.77 20.60
CA VAL A 73 11.27 12.30 19.67
C VAL A 73 11.68 11.00 18.97
N LEU A 74 12.97 10.82 18.68
CA LEU A 74 13.47 9.67 17.91
C LEU A 74 13.45 8.39 18.75
N GLU A 75 13.88 8.47 20.00
CA GLU A 75 13.89 7.32 20.90
C GLU A 75 12.44 6.93 21.32
N ARG A 76 11.53 7.90 21.44
CA ARG A 76 10.09 7.64 21.63
C ARG A 76 9.47 6.97 20.41
N HIS A 77 9.77 7.48 19.21
CA HIS A 77 9.28 6.90 17.96
C HIS A 77 9.76 5.45 17.81
N THR A 78 11.04 5.19 18.10
CA THR A 78 11.64 3.85 18.08
C THR A 78 10.88 2.87 18.95
N ALA A 79 10.68 3.18 20.23
CA ALA A 79 10.01 2.26 21.14
C ALA A 79 8.51 2.06 20.84
N VAL A 80 7.85 3.03 20.20
CA VAL A 80 6.49 2.85 19.67
C VAL A 80 6.52 1.91 18.45
N VAL A 81 7.40 2.16 17.49
CA VAL A 81 7.51 1.34 16.27
C VAL A 81 7.77 -0.12 16.64
N GLU A 82 8.75 -0.40 17.51
CA GLU A 82 9.04 -1.78 17.96
C GLU A 82 7.84 -2.48 18.61
N SER A 83 7.00 -1.72 19.32
CA SER A 83 5.79 -2.27 19.96
C SER A 83 4.66 -2.57 18.98
N VAL A 84 4.62 -1.83 17.87
CA VAL A 84 3.57 -1.93 16.84
C VAL A 84 3.91 -2.97 15.79
N THR A 85 5.19 -3.04 15.39
CA THR A 85 5.68 -3.97 14.38
C THR A 85 5.95 -5.36 14.94
N GLU A 86 5.95 -5.52 16.27
CA GLU A 86 6.37 -6.73 16.99
C GLU A 86 7.76 -7.24 16.54
N SER A 87 8.56 -6.35 15.94
CA SER A 87 9.88 -6.64 15.40
C SER A 87 10.87 -5.62 15.96
N PRO A 88 12.03 -6.06 16.48
CA PRO A 88 13.04 -5.14 16.97
C PRO A 88 13.57 -4.27 15.82
N LEU A 89 14.04 -3.06 16.14
CA LEU A 89 14.82 -2.32 15.15
C LEU A 89 16.10 -3.08 14.85
N THR A 90 16.29 -3.42 13.57
CA THR A 90 17.52 -4.05 13.09
C THR A 90 18.58 -2.99 12.87
N LYS A 91 19.81 -3.20 13.36
CA LYS A 91 20.96 -2.31 13.13
C LYS A 91 21.72 -2.74 11.87
N GLY A 92 22.55 -1.84 11.33
CA GLY A 92 23.39 -2.14 10.16
C GLY A 92 22.71 -1.94 8.81
N ASN A 93 21.52 -1.33 8.79
CA ASN A 93 20.85 -0.98 7.54
C ASN A 93 21.63 0.11 6.79
N LYS A 94 21.65 -0.01 5.46
CA LYS A 94 22.07 1.07 4.57
C LYS A 94 20.84 1.60 3.86
N VAL A 95 20.51 2.87 4.11
CA VAL A 95 19.39 3.55 3.47
C VAL A 95 19.92 4.54 2.44
N THR A 96 19.25 4.65 1.30
CA THR A 96 19.54 5.65 0.28
C THR A 96 18.24 6.34 -0.09
N LEU A 97 18.20 7.67 0.07
CA LEU A 97 17.06 8.46 -0.35
C LEU A 97 17.08 8.62 -1.87
N LEU A 98 15.99 8.23 -2.52
CA LEU A 98 15.76 8.45 -3.95
C LEU A 98 14.75 9.59 -4.06
N ALA A 99 15.22 10.75 -4.54
CA ALA A 99 14.48 12.01 -4.42
C ALA A 99 13.22 12.10 -5.31
N ASP A 100 13.18 11.32 -6.39
CA ASP A 100 12.13 11.37 -7.39
C ASP A 100 11.90 10.00 -8.05
N GLY A 101 10.89 9.96 -8.94
CA GLY A 101 10.53 8.76 -9.69
C GLY A 101 11.62 8.27 -10.64
N GLN A 102 12.40 9.17 -11.25
CA GLN A 102 13.46 8.79 -12.17
C GLN A 102 14.58 8.05 -11.42
N ALA A 103 15.01 8.58 -10.27
CA ALA A 103 15.98 7.96 -9.39
C ALA A 103 15.45 6.62 -8.84
N ALA A 104 14.18 6.58 -8.44
CA ALA A 104 13.51 5.35 -7.98
C ALA A 104 13.52 4.26 -9.05
N TYR A 105 13.00 4.55 -10.24
CA TYR A 105 12.96 3.57 -11.34
C TYR A 105 14.36 3.14 -11.76
N ALA A 106 15.33 4.05 -11.86
CA ALA A 106 16.71 3.69 -12.19
C ALA A 106 17.31 2.71 -11.17
N ALA A 107 17.07 2.92 -9.88
CA ALA A 107 17.50 2.02 -8.81
C ALA A 107 16.78 0.66 -8.89
N MET A 108 15.46 0.66 -9.09
CA MET A 108 14.65 -0.56 -9.26
C MET A 108 15.13 -1.41 -10.44
N PHE A 109 15.29 -0.79 -11.63
CA PHE A 109 15.81 -1.48 -12.81
C PHE A 109 17.21 -2.05 -12.58
N LYS A 110 18.07 -1.31 -11.85
CA LYS A 110 19.42 -1.78 -11.51
C LYS A 110 19.37 -2.99 -10.55
N ALA A 111 18.47 -2.97 -9.56
CA ALA A 111 18.27 -4.09 -8.65
C ALA A 111 17.77 -5.33 -9.40
N ILE A 112 16.72 -5.20 -10.22
CA ILE A 112 16.14 -6.29 -11.01
C ILE A 112 17.19 -6.91 -11.95
N ARG A 113 17.98 -6.09 -12.67
CA ARG A 113 19.05 -6.59 -13.55
C ARG A 113 20.08 -7.46 -12.81
N ARG A 114 20.32 -7.16 -11.53
CA ARG A 114 21.30 -7.88 -10.70
C ARG A 114 20.73 -9.11 -10.02
N ALA A 115 19.41 -9.27 -9.98
CA ALA A 115 18.73 -10.37 -9.30
C ALA A 115 19.27 -11.74 -9.72
N LYS A 116 19.41 -12.63 -8.76
CA LYS A 116 19.98 -13.98 -8.93
C LYS A 116 19.06 -15.10 -8.49
N SER A 117 18.14 -14.86 -7.55
CA SER A 117 17.25 -15.88 -7.01
C SER A 117 15.78 -15.53 -7.18
N GLN A 118 15.37 -14.35 -6.71
CA GLN A 118 13.96 -13.98 -6.69
C GLN A 118 13.71 -12.47 -6.83
N ILE A 119 12.55 -12.13 -7.40
CA ILE A 119 12.02 -10.78 -7.46
C ILE A 119 10.55 -10.81 -7.01
N ASN A 120 10.20 -10.01 -6.02
CA ASN A 120 8.81 -9.80 -5.59
C ASN A 120 8.47 -8.33 -5.79
N LEU A 121 7.49 -8.06 -6.64
CA LEU A 121 7.00 -6.72 -6.95
C LEU A 121 5.54 -6.57 -6.55
N GLU A 122 5.23 -5.52 -5.80
CA GLU A 122 3.88 -5.12 -5.44
C GLU A 122 3.71 -3.64 -5.78
N SER A 123 2.66 -3.30 -6.53
CA SER A 123 2.36 -1.91 -6.89
C SER A 123 0.87 -1.69 -7.09
N TYR A 124 0.37 -0.55 -6.59
CA TYR A 124 -0.98 -0.06 -6.90
C TYR A 124 -1.21 0.09 -8.42
N ILE A 125 -0.26 0.71 -9.11
CA ILE A 125 -0.36 1.00 -10.55
C ILE A 125 0.68 0.17 -11.29
N ILE A 126 0.21 -0.66 -12.21
CA ILE A 126 1.00 -1.26 -13.28
C ILE A 126 0.24 -1.02 -14.58
N GLU A 127 0.71 -0.05 -15.37
CA GLU A 127 0.09 0.36 -16.63
C GLU A 127 0.85 -0.18 -17.85
N ASP A 128 0.15 -0.51 -18.94
CA ASP A 128 0.73 -0.85 -20.24
C ASP A 128 1.22 0.41 -20.99
N ASP A 129 2.04 1.19 -20.30
CA ASP A 129 2.67 2.41 -20.80
C ASP A 129 4.15 2.16 -21.14
N GLU A 130 4.92 3.21 -21.42
CA GLU A 130 6.36 3.07 -21.69
C GLU A 130 7.12 2.45 -20.50
N THR A 131 6.80 2.82 -19.28
CA THR A 131 7.52 2.40 -18.08
C THR A 131 7.13 0.99 -17.68
N GLY A 132 5.85 0.68 -17.63
CA GLY A 132 5.34 -0.64 -17.30
C GLY A 132 5.77 -1.69 -18.32
N ARG A 133 5.84 -1.37 -19.62
CA ARG A 133 6.42 -2.29 -20.62
C ARG A 133 7.91 -2.55 -20.37
N LYS A 134 8.70 -1.54 -20.01
CA LYS A 134 10.12 -1.75 -19.64
C LYS A 134 10.27 -2.66 -18.42
N PHE A 135 9.41 -2.51 -17.40
CA PHE A 135 9.37 -3.43 -16.27
C PHE A 135 8.97 -4.85 -16.72
N ALA A 136 7.89 -4.98 -17.50
CA ALA A 136 7.40 -6.26 -18.01
C ALA A 136 8.47 -7.02 -18.78
N GLU A 137 9.16 -6.39 -19.74
CA GLU A 137 10.24 -7.03 -20.50
C GLU A 137 11.36 -7.51 -19.60
N LEU A 138 11.80 -6.67 -18.66
CA LEU A 138 12.92 -7.03 -17.80
C LEU A 138 12.54 -8.16 -16.83
N LEU A 139 11.33 -8.13 -16.26
CA LEU A 139 10.83 -9.19 -15.40
C LEU A 139 10.70 -10.51 -16.16
N LEU A 140 10.16 -10.50 -17.38
CA LEU A 140 10.09 -11.66 -18.26
C LEU A 140 11.48 -12.22 -18.59
N GLN A 141 12.44 -11.34 -18.87
CA GLN A 141 13.83 -11.74 -19.09
C GLN A 141 14.40 -12.45 -17.86
N LYS A 142 14.24 -11.88 -16.66
CA LYS A 142 14.74 -12.48 -15.41
C LYS A 142 14.06 -13.83 -15.12
N GLN A 143 12.76 -13.94 -15.36
CA GLN A 143 12.03 -15.20 -15.27
C GLN A 143 12.62 -16.26 -16.23
N GLY A 144 12.93 -15.88 -17.47
CA GLY A 144 13.58 -16.76 -18.45
C GLY A 144 15.02 -17.15 -18.10
N GLU A 145 15.72 -16.32 -17.32
CA GLU A 145 17.05 -16.63 -16.76
C GLU A 145 17.00 -17.54 -15.52
N GLY A 146 15.82 -17.96 -15.08
CA GLY A 146 15.63 -18.84 -13.91
C GLY A 146 15.49 -18.10 -12.58
N VAL A 147 15.36 -16.77 -12.58
CA VAL A 147 15.02 -15.99 -11.37
C VAL A 147 13.51 -16.06 -11.16
N GLN A 148 13.04 -16.50 -10.00
CA GLN A 148 11.61 -16.57 -9.73
C GLN A 148 11.02 -15.16 -9.58
N VAL A 149 10.03 -14.82 -10.38
CA VAL A 149 9.35 -13.52 -10.32
C VAL A 149 7.91 -13.69 -9.84
N ASN A 150 7.52 -12.88 -8.85
CA ASN A 150 6.17 -12.78 -8.32
C ASN A 150 5.71 -11.32 -8.38
N VAL A 151 4.47 -11.09 -8.84
CA VAL A 151 3.88 -9.76 -9.02
C VAL A 151 2.49 -9.73 -8.38
N ILE A 152 2.25 -8.70 -7.56
CA ILE A 152 0.92 -8.31 -7.06
C ILE A 152 0.59 -6.95 -7.66
N TYR A 153 -0.60 -6.81 -8.24
CA TYR A 153 -1.10 -5.54 -8.72
C TYR A 153 -2.53 -5.29 -8.23
N ASP A 154 -2.87 -4.03 -8.01
CA ASP A 154 -4.22 -3.63 -7.65
C ASP A 154 -5.10 -3.42 -8.91
N SER A 155 -6.27 -4.07 -8.93
CA SER A 155 -7.21 -4.02 -10.07
C SER A 155 -7.69 -2.60 -10.42
N MET A 156 -7.99 -1.76 -9.42
CA MET A 156 -8.45 -0.37 -9.63
C MET A 156 -7.30 0.52 -10.07
N GLY A 157 -6.14 0.43 -9.41
CA GLY A 157 -4.96 1.21 -9.75
C GLY A 157 -4.40 0.86 -11.13
N SER A 158 -4.66 -0.34 -11.62
CA SER A 158 -4.21 -0.83 -12.94
C SER A 158 -5.35 -0.98 -13.96
N ILE A 159 -6.47 -0.27 -13.77
CA ILE A 159 -7.67 -0.37 -14.63
C ILE A 159 -7.38 -0.03 -16.10
N ASN A 160 -6.35 0.80 -16.36
CA ASN A 160 -5.94 1.19 -17.70
C ASN A 160 -5.07 0.13 -18.41
N SER A 161 -4.61 -0.91 -17.69
CA SER A 161 -3.91 -2.03 -18.29
C SER A 161 -4.90 -3.09 -18.79
N PRO A 162 -4.81 -3.52 -20.05
CA PRO A 162 -5.65 -4.60 -20.54
C PRO A 162 -5.25 -5.92 -19.87
N ALA A 163 -6.22 -6.84 -19.70
CA ALA A 163 -5.96 -8.16 -19.14
C ALA A 163 -4.86 -8.93 -19.91
N SER A 164 -4.70 -8.66 -21.21
CA SER A 164 -3.65 -9.24 -22.06
C SER A 164 -2.23 -8.89 -21.58
N PHE A 165 -2.03 -7.72 -20.97
CA PHE A 165 -0.75 -7.32 -20.40
C PHE A 165 -0.32 -8.30 -19.29
N PHE A 166 -1.22 -8.54 -18.33
CA PHE A 166 -0.95 -9.48 -17.23
C PHE A 166 -0.98 -10.95 -17.67
N GLN A 167 -1.83 -11.31 -18.63
CA GLN A 167 -1.83 -12.66 -19.22
C GLN A 167 -0.49 -12.98 -19.88
N ARG A 168 0.14 -12.02 -20.56
CA ARG A 168 1.48 -12.19 -21.14
C ARG A 168 2.53 -12.47 -20.06
N LEU A 169 2.50 -11.75 -18.93
CA LEU A 169 3.39 -12.01 -17.80
C LEU A 169 3.22 -13.44 -17.26
N ARG A 170 1.97 -13.85 -17.05
CA ARG A 170 1.62 -15.22 -16.60
C ARG A 170 2.09 -16.27 -17.60
N ALA A 171 1.89 -16.05 -18.90
CA ALA A 171 2.34 -16.96 -19.96
C ALA A 171 3.86 -17.09 -20.02
N GLY A 172 4.60 -16.05 -19.62
CA GLY A 172 6.06 -16.09 -19.46
C GLY A 172 6.54 -16.79 -18.18
N GLY A 173 5.64 -17.34 -17.35
CA GLY A 173 5.97 -18.07 -16.12
C GLY A 173 6.01 -17.21 -14.85
N ILE A 174 5.73 -15.91 -14.94
CA ILE A 174 5.66 -15.03 -13.77
C ILE A 174 4.39 -15.35 -12.97
N GLN A 175 4.51 -15.46 -11.65
CA GLN A 175 3.34 -15.59 -10.77
C GLN A 175 2.69 -14.21 -10.61
N VAL A 176 1.47 -14.03 -11.12
CA VAL A 176 0.78 -12.73 -11.10
C VAL A 176 -0.55 -12.85 -10.38
N VAL A 177 -0.69 -12.12 -9.27
CA VAL A 177 -1.91 -12.01 -8.48
C VAL A 177 -2.54 -10.64 -8.69
N GLU A 178 -3.83 -10.65 -8.98
CA GLU A 178 -4.67 -9.45 -8.99
C GLU A 178 -5.26 -9.26 -7.59
N PHE A 179 -5.05 -8.10 -6.99
CA PHE A 179 -5.62 -7.74 -5.70
C PHE A 179 -6.98 -7.05 -5.89
N ASN A 180 -7.98 -7.54 -5.15
CA ASN A 180 -9.36 -7.04 -5.09
C ASN A 180 -9.92 -6.67 -6.48
N PRO A 181 -10.21 -7.68 -7.34
CA PRO A 181 -10.71 -7.49 -8.70
C PRO A 181 -11.94 -6.58 -8.74
N LEU A 182 -12.04 -5.72 -9.76
CA LEU A 182 -13.20 -4.82 -9.90
C LEU A 182 -14.53 -5.57 -10.09
N ASN A 183 -14.50 -6.80 -10.61
CA ASN A 183 -15.66 -7.66 -10.67
C ASN A 183 -15.90 -8.30 -9.29
N PRO A 184 -16.95 -7.90 -8.53
CA PRO A 184 -17.22 -8.43 -7.20
C PRO A 184 -17.53 -9.94 -7.20
N LEU A 185 -17.88 -10.52 -8.35
CA LEU A 185 -18.11 -11.97 -8.48
C LEU A 185 -16.80 -12.76 -8.70
N ALA A 186 -15.70 -12.08 -9.01
CA ALA A 186 -14.39 -12.70 -9.17
C ALA A 186 -13.64 -12.81 -7.83
N ASP A 187 -14.05 -12.04 -6.82
CA ASP A 187 -13.52 -12.11 -5.47
C ASP A 187 -14.42 -12.96 -4.57
N ARG A 188 -13.84 -13.71 -3.64
CA ARG A 188 -14.56 -14.70 -2.82
C ARG A 188 -14.72 -14.29 -1.35
N ASP A 189 -14.14 -13.16 -0.94
CA ASP A 189 -14.03 -12.74 0.46
C ASP A 189 -14.57 -11.30 0.70
N GLU A 190 -13.75 -10.42 1.30
CA GLU A 190 -14.06 -9.06 1.77
C GLU A 190 -13.89 -8.00 0.65
N TRP A 191 -14.65 -8.15 -0.43
CA TRP A 191 -14.63 -7.19 -1.54
C TRP A 191 -15.09 -5.80 -1.09
N GLY A 192 -14.30 -4.77 -1.39
CA GLY A 192 -14.65 -3.38 -1.07
C GLY A 192 -13.95 -2.38 -1.97
N LEU A 193 -14.70 -1.41 -2.53
CA LEU A 193 -14.16 -0.40 -3.44
C LEU A 193 -13.03 0.44 -2.84
N THR A 194 -13.03 0.62 -1.52
CA THR A 194 -12.03 1.40 -0.78
C THR A 194 -10.91 0.54 -0.18
N HIS A 195 -11.03 -0.80 -0.23
CA HIS A 195 -10.00 -1.72 0.23
C HIS A 195 -9.02 -1.98 -0.91
N ARG A 196 -8.12 -1.03 -1.17
CA ARG A 196 -7.15 -1.11 -2.28
C ARG A 196 -5.74 -1.32 -1.76
N ASP A 197 -4.92 -2.01 -2.54
CA ASP A 197 -3.51 -2.18 -2.21
C ASP A 197 -2.68 -1.01 -2.75
N HIS A 198 -2.41 -0.03 -1.88
CA HIS A 198 -1.61 1.15 -2.24
C HIS A 198 -0.09 0.97 -2.03
N ARG A 199 0.36 -0.22 -1.61
CA ARG A 199 1.77 -0.51 -1.36
C ARG A 199 2.58 -0.47 -2.66
N LYS A 200 3.87 -0.16 -2.50
CA LYS A 200 4.85 -0.06 -3.58
C LYS A 200 6.14 -0.68 -3.05
N ILE A 201 6.32 -1.95 -3.30
CA ILE A 201 7.39 -2.77 -2.71
C ILE A 201 8.09 -3.52 -3.82
N LEU A 202 9.42 -3.45 -3.85
CA LEU A 202 10.28 -4.29 -4.67
C LEU A 202 11.30 -4.95 -3.76
N ILE A 203 11.27 -6.28 -3.70
CA ILE A 203 12.26 -7.10 -3.00
C ILE A 203 13.02 -7.90 -4.03
N VAL A 204 14.36 -7.88 -3.92
CA VAL A 204 15.26 -8.61 -4.82
C VAL A 204 16.21 -9.45 -3.98
N ASP A 205 16.26 -10.74 -4.27
CA ASP A 205 17.15 -11.74 -3.66
C ASP A 205 16.99 -11.99 -2.14
N GLY A 206 15.97 -11.41 -1.48
CA GLY A 206 15.67 -11.60 -0.05
C GLY A 206 16.08 -10.41 0.80
#